data_AF-A0A1G0E3N8-F1
#
_entry.id   AF-A0A1G0E3N8-F1
#
_cell.length_a   1.000
_cell.length_b   1.000
_cell.length_c   1.000
_cell.angle_alpha   90.00
_cell.angle_beta   90.00
_cell.angle_gamma   90.00
#
_symmetry.space_group_name_H-M   'P 1'
#
loop_
_entity.id
_entity.type
_entity.pdbx_description
1 polymer ?
#
loop_
_entity_poly.entity_id
_entity_poly.type
_entity_poly.pdbx_seq_one_letter_code
_entity_poly.pdbx_strand_id
1 'polypeptide(L)'
;MQHHNNKIDAALLGKIVLARFLELPLRAFDRLVTQTEFSTGFTAMRPWVTVSQLEGAQVAHDAADTHQTGTPQTQASPILGEIHETSQGLMFLYHRDSYAREYRFDEEGVNHLMSRPDFPVERAGVLRRLRLINTRNRLTHALMQAVLASQAAYLRSGQALALLPLTQAEISARLRTESNLSVVADPGRISRLVRVLSIALPNGKAVPLGGLFPKPRQVHCHFVDHVIKREKTWMLEGVLREPLTDEAIAAILEREYGIRLLRRTVANIRHDLAIPDCRSRSQRMNYLAATEGFSALVPLTPQALRTAIPAQPGVYEIRAALGLPMGEAKAGWLEKSAPPGPHSIVYIGSSGDLRKRLGDHLRGNSDNVLLHNHLADGAARVRFRLVSEGWRRAERDLYRVFCETFGTPPLCNRMSP
;
A
#
# COMPACT_ATOMS: atom_id res chain seq x y z
N MET A 1 -31.73 -31.95 -30.27
CA MET A 1 -30.85 -31.18 -29.35
C MET A 1 -31.62 -29.94 -28.92
N GLN A 2 -32.21 -29.94 -27.72
CA GLN A 2 -32.94 -28.79 -27.18
C GLN A 2 -31.95 -27.79 -26.59
N HIS A 3 -31.76 -26.66 -27.27
CA HIS A 3 -31.04 -25.52 -26.71
C HIS A 3 -31.80 -25.00 -25.49
N HIS A 4 -31.28 -25.31 -24.29
CA HIS A 4 -31.72 -24.67 -23.06
C HIS A 4 -31.26 -23.21 -23.10
N ASN A 5 -32.17 -22.33 -23.53
CA ASN A 5 -31.96 -20.89 -23.45
C ASN A 5 -32.12 -20.48 -21.98
N ASN A 6 -31.03 -20.57 -21.21
CA ASN A 6 -30.94 -20.14 -19.82
C ASN A 6 -31.21 -18.63 -19.72
N LYS A 7 -32.50 -18.24 -19.70
CA LYS A 7 -32.91 -16.87 -19.40
C LYS A 7 -32.50 -16.58 -17.95
N ILE A 8 -31.47 -15.76 -17.78
CA ILE A 8 -31.04 -15.27 -16.47
C ILE A 8 -32.22 -14.53 -15.84
N ASP A 9 -32.57 -14.90 -14.61
CA ASP A 9 -33.61 -14.24 -13.82
C ASP A 9 -33.37 -12.71 -13.73
N ALA A 10 -34.43 -11.92 -13.88
CA ALA A 10 -34.37 -10.46 -13.90
C ALA A 10 -33.83 -9.88 -12.59
N ALA A 11 -34.15 -10.50 -11.44
CA ALA A 11 -33.60 -10.07 -10.16
C ALA A 11 -32.09 -10.33 -10.07
N LEU A 12 -31.63 -11.48 -10.59
CA LEU A 12 -30.20 -11.78 -10.68
C LEU A 12 -29.46 -10.82 -11.61
N LEU A 13 -30.03 -10.49 -12.78
CA LEU A 13 -29.49 -9.47 -13.69
C LEU A 13 -29.37 -8.10 -13.01
N GLY A 14 -30.40 -7.68 -12.27
CA GLY A 14 -30.38 -6.43 -11.51
C GLY A 14 -29.23 -6.38 -10.48
N LYS A 15 -29.02 -7.49 -9.76
CA LYS A 15 -27.89 -7.62 -8.82
C LYS A 15 -26.53 -7.51 -9.53
N ILE A 16 -26.37 -8.16 -10.68
CA ILE A 16 -25.13 -8.12 -11.48
C ILE A 16 -24.86 -6.70 -11.99
N VAL A 17 -25.89 -6.01 -12.50
CA VAL A 17 -25.77 -4.64 -12.99
C VAL A 17 -25.34 -3.70 -11.88
N LEU A 18 -26.02 -3.75 -10.72
CA LEU A 18 -25.65 -2.93 -9.56
C LEU A 18 -24.22 -3.24 -9.10
N ALA A 19 -23.88 -4.52 -8.98
CA ALA A 19 -22.54 -4.98 -8.62
C ALA A 19 -21.44 -4.35 -9.50
N ARG A 20 -21.59 -4.43 -10.83
CA ARG A 20 -20.65 -3.81 -11.78
C ARG A 20 -20.62 -2.29 -11.66
N PHE A 21 -21.77 -1.68 -11.40
CA PHE A 21 -21.90 -0.24 -11.24
C PHE A 21 -21.17 0.30 -10.01
N LEU A 22 -21.24 -0.41 -8.88
CA LEU A 22 -20.50 -0.06 -7.65
C LEU A 22 -18.98 -0.12 -7.85
N GLU A 23 -18.50 -0.98 -8.74
CA GLU A 23 -17.08 -1.16 -9.04
C GLU A 23 -16.54 -0.18 -10.10
N LEU A 24 -17.36 0.71 -10.67
CA LEU A 24 -16.86 1.64 -11.69
C LEU A 24 -15.78 2.56 -11.08
N PRO A 25 -14.62 2.73 -11.74
CA PRO A 25 -13.63 3.72 -11.34
C PRO A 25 -14.23 5.13 -11.32
N LEU A 26 -13.76 6.00 -10.43
CA LEU A 26 -14.29 7.34 -10.22
C LEU A 26 -14.38 8.18 -11.51
N ARG A 27 -13.38 8.09 -12.39
CA ARG A 27 -13.39 8.76 -13.70
C ARG A 27 -14.49 8.24 -14.63
N ALA A 28 -14.70 6.92 -14.65
CA ALA A 28 -15.74 6.31 -15.49
C ALA A 28 -17.14 6.64 -14.94
N PHE A 29 -17.28 6.64 -13.62
CA PHE A 29 -18.51 7.02 -12.94
C PHE A 29 -18.86 8.49 -13.19
N ASP A 30 -17.92 9.42 -13.00
CA ASP A 30 -18.11 10.86 -13.26
C ASP A 30 -18.54 11.13 -14.71
N ARG A 31 -17.86 10.51 -15.68
CA ARG A 31 -18.25 10.56 -17.09
C ARG A 31 -19.67 10.04 -17.32
N LEU A 32 -20.04 8.93 -16.68
CA LEU A 32 -21.37 8.34 -16.82
C LEU A 32 -22.45 9.26 -16.26
N VAL A 33 -22.21 9.87 -15.10
CA VAL A 33 -23.12 10.86 -14.49
C VAL A 33 -23.31 12.03 -15.45
N THR A 34 -22.20 12.61 -15.90
CA THR A 34 -22.16 13.72 -16.86
C THR A 34 -22.93 13.39 -18.14
N GLN A 35 -22.63 12.26 -18.79
CA GLN A 35 -23.32 11.81 -20.00
C GLN A 35 -24.82 11.55 -19.77
N THR A 36 -25.20 11.07 -18.59
CA THR A 36 -26.61 10.86 -18.25
C THR A 36 -27.33 12.19 -18.15
N GLU A 37 -26.75 13.18 -17.46
CA GLU A 37 -27.33 14.52 -17.30
C GLU A 37 -27.40 15.32 -18.61
N PHE A 38 -26.45 15.14 -19.53
CA PHE A 38 -26.47 15.77 -20.86
C PHE A 38 -27.37 15.06 -21.88
N SER A 39 -27.99 13.93 -21.52
CA SER A 39 -28.84 13.19 -22.46
C SER A 39 -30.20 13.88 -22.68
N THR A 40 -30.72 13.76 -23.91
CA THR A 40 -32.09 14.19 -24.25
C THR A 40 -33.13 13.49 -23.38
N GLY A 41 -32.91 12.22 -23.06
CA GLY A 41 -33.74 11.44 -22.16
C GLY A 41 -33.80 12.01 -20.73
N PHE A 42 -32.70 12.54 -20.20
CA PHE A 42 -32.69 13.21 -18.89
C PHE A 42 -33.39 14.56 -18.93
N THR A 43 -33.18 15.35 -19.98
CA THR A 43 -33.88 16.62 -20.18
C THR A 43 -35.39 16.41 -20.19
N ALA A 44 -35.86 15.35 -20.86
CA ALA A 44 -37.27 14.97 -20.89
C ALA A 44 -37.81 14.49 -19.53
N MET A 45 -36.96 14.07 -18.60
CA MET A 45 -37.34 13.57 -17.27
C MET A 45 -37.36 14.67 -16.19
N ARG A 46 -36.85 15.88 -16.47
CA ARG A 46 -36.79 16.99 -15.50
C ARG A 46 -38.09 17.30 -14.74
N PRO A 47 -39.30 17.18 -15.33
CA PRO A 47 -40.54 17.42 -14.58
C PRO A 47 -40.75 16.47 -13.39
N TRP A 48 -40.13 15.28 -13.43
CA TRP A 48 -40.30 14.23 -12.42
C TRP A 48 -39.02 13.93 -11.63
N VAL A 49 -37.92 14.62 -11.95
CA VAL A 49 -36.61 14.38 -11.36
C VAL A 49 -35.99 15.69 -10.95
N THR A 50 -35.81 15.85 -9.64
CA THR A 50 -35.08 16.98 -9.06
C THR A 50 -33.64 16.58 -8.79
N VAL A 51 -32.69 17.37 -9.31
CA VAL A 51 -31.27 17.20 -9.00
C VAL A 51 -30.98 17.95 -7.70
N SER A 52 -30.43 17.23 -6.73
CA SER A 52 -29.96 17.78 -5.46
C SER A 52 -28.59 17.21 -5.11
N GLN A 53 -28.11 17.57 -3.94
CA GLN A 53 -26.94 16.99 -3.31
C GLN A 53 -27.40 16.14 -2.12
N LEU A 54 -26.62 15.12 -1.77
CA LEU A 54 -26.82 14.36 -0.55
C LEU A 54 -26.75 15.28 0.67
N GLU A 55 -27.68 15.08 1.60
CA GLU A 55 -27.75 15.86 2.83
C GLU A 55 -26.43 15.77 3.62
N GLY A 56 -25.89 16.93 4.01
CA GLY A 56 -24.61 17.02 4.75
C GLY A 56 -23.36 16.73 3.91
N ALA A 57 -23.47 16.35 2.64
CA ALA A 57 -22.31 16.24 1.76
C ALA A 57 -21.78 17.64 1.40
N GLN A 58 -20.47 17.80 1.34
CA GLN A 58 -19.81 19.00 0.86
C GLN A 58 -18.91 18.67 -0.32
N VAL A 59 -18.83 19.55 -1.32
CA VAL A 59 -17.98 19.38 -2.49
C VAL A 59 -16.93 20.48 -2.44
N ALA A 60 -15.68 20.11 -2.70
CA ALA A 60 -14.62 21.09 -2.94
C ALA A 60 -14.97 21.84 -4.23
N HIS A 61 -15.55 23.03 -4.09
CA HIS A 61 -15.57 23.98 -5.19
C HIS A 61 -14.14 24.45 -5.36
N ASP A 62 -13.62 24.43 -6.59
CA ASP A 62 -12.32 25.00 -6.92
C ASP A 62 -12.26 26.38 -6.25
N ALA A 63 -11.42 26.48 -5.21
CA ALA A 63 -11.03 27.75 -4.64
C ALA A 63 -10.15 28.44 -5.69
N ALA A 64 -10.80 28.95 -6.74
CA ALA A 64 -10.22 30.00 -7.55
C ALA A 64 -10.01 31.19 -6.62
N ASP A 65 -8.77 31.68 -6.64
CA ASP A 65 -8.29 32.91 -6.02
C ASP A 65 -7.93 32.87 -4.54
N THR A 66 -6.83 32.18 -4.20
CA THR A 66 -5.66 32.95 -3.75
C THR A 66 -4.33 32.20 -3.96
N HIS A 67 -3.47 32.83 -4.76
CA HIS A 67 -2.02 32.62 -4.94
C HIS A 67 -1.52 31.51 -5.88
N GLN A 68 -1.31 31.98 -7.13
CA GLN A 68 -0.11 31.80 -7.96
C GLN A 68 0.08 30.50 -8.76
N THR A 69 -0.17 30.67 -10.06
CA THR A 69 0.55 30.09 -11.21
C THR A 69 0.63 28.57 -11.31
N GLY A 70 -0.36 28.01 -12.01
CA GLY A 70 -0.28 26.71 -12.65
C GLY A 70 -1.58 26.42 -13.38
N THR A 71 -1.51 26.24 -14.71
CA THR A 71 -2.57 25.78 -15.62
C THR A 71 -3.68 24.92 -14.97
N PRO A 72 -4.99 25.15 -15.26
CA PRO A 72 -6.07 24.32 -14.77
C PRO A 72 -6.09 23.00 -15.56
N GLN A 73 -5.13 22.14 -15.25
CA GLN A 73 -5.16 20.78 -15.74
C GLN A 73 -6.01 20.00 -14.75
N THR A 74 -7.31 19.92 -15.04
CA THR A 74 -8.28 19.01 -14.42
C THR A 74 -7.87 17.57 -14.72
N GLN A 75 -6.71 17.14 -14.23
CA GLN A 75 -6.32 15.75 -14.23
C GLN A 75 -7.26 15.05 -13.26
N ALA A 76 -8.08 14.13 -13.77
CA ALA A 76 -9.06 13.40 -12.98
C ALA A 76 -8.34 12.65 -11.86
N SER A 77 -8.36 13.22 -10.66
CA SER A 77 -7.77 12.61 -9.47
C SER A 77 -8.48 11.28 -9.20
N PRO A 78 -7.73 10.18 -8.95
CA PRO A 78 -8.31 8.89 -8.57
C PRO A 78 -8.86 8.88 -7.14
N ILE A 79 -8.99 10.06 -6.51
CA ILE A 79 -9.35 10.26 -5.12
C ILE A 79 -10.80 10.77 -5.07
N LEU A 80 -11.64 10.09 -4.27
CA LEU A 80 -13.06 10.42 -4.08
C LEU A 80 -13.26 11.83 -3.50
N GLY A 81 -12.39 12.18 -2.57
CA GLY A 81 -12.46 13.40 -1.78
C GLY A 81 -11.39 13.39 -0.70
N GLU A 82 -11.38 14.46 0.08
CA GLU A 82 -10.38 14.72 1.11
C GLU A 82 -11.03 14.97 2.47
N ILE A 83 -10.29 14.63 3.52
CA ILE A 83 -10.72 14.85 4.89
C ILE A 83 -10.14 16.16 5.40
N HIS A 84 -11.02 16.97 5.99
CA HIS A 84 -10.66 18.22 6.66
C HIS A 84 -10.97 18.15 8.14
N GLU A 85 -10.14 18.81 8.94
CA GLU A 85 -10.42 19.04 10.35
C GLU A 85 -11.07 20.40 10.53
N THR A 86 -12.23 20.41 11.18
CA THR A 86 -12.97 21.61 11.53
C THR A 86 -13.12 21.74 13.04
N SER A 87 -13.61 22.89 13.51
CA SER A 87 -13.96 23.11 14.91
C SER A 87 -15.00 22.12 15.45
N GLN A 88 -15.81 21.51 14.58
CA GLN A 88 -16.86 20.55 14.94
C GLN A 88 -16.43 19.08 14.75
N GLY A 89 -15.19 18.84 14.30
CA GLY A 89 -14.67 17.49 14.03
C GLY A 89 -14.22 17.30 12.59
N LEU A 90 -14.12 16.03 12.18
CA LEU A 90 -13.72 15.68 10.82
C LEU A 90 -14.88 15.83 9.85
N MET A 91 -14.60 16.42 8.70
CA MET A 91 -15.53 16.48 7.56
C MET A 91 -14.89 15.88 6.32
N PHE A 92 -15.73 15.41 5.40
CA PHE A 92 -15.29 14.89 4.11
C PHE A 92 -15.78 15.77 2.97
N LEU A 93 -14.85 16.28 2.16
CA LEU A 93 -15.11 17.09 0.97
C LEU A 93 -14.95 16.22 -0.27
N TYR A 94 -16.02 16.04 -1.03
CA TYR A 94 -15.97 15.36 -2.32
C TYR A 94 -15.24 16.23 -3.35
N HIS A 95 -14.41 15.63 -4.20
CA HIS A 95 -13.72 16.40 -5.26
C HIS A 95 -14.62 16.75 -6.45
N ARG A 96 -15.79 16.09 -6.59
CA ARG A 96 -16.72 16.33 -7.71
C ARG A 96 -18.15 16.24 -7.24
N ASP A 97 -19.00 17.09 -7.82
CA ASP A 97 -20.45 17.05 -7.63
C ASP A 97 -21.01 15.66 -7.91
N SER A 98 -20.54 14.99 -8.96
CA SER A 98 -21.03 13.66 -9.37
C SER A 98 -21.03 12.62 -8.24
N TYR A 99 -20.11 12.77 -7.27
CA TYR A 99 -19.95 11.84 -6.14
C TYR A 99 -20.90 12.14 -4.98
N ALA A 100 -21.44 13.36 -4.94
CA ALA A 100 -22.40 13.83 -3.94
C ALA A 100 -23.80 14.06 -4.51
N ARG A 101 -24.01 13.91 -5.83
CA ARG A 101 -25.33 14.06 -6.48
C ARG A 101 -26.37 13.11 -5.89
N GLU A 102 -27.58 13.62 -5.76
CA GLU A 102 -28.80 12.87 -5.47
C GLU A 102 -29.90 13.27 -6.47
N TYR A 103 -30.62 12.30 -7.00
CA TYR A 103 -31.78 12.50 -7.85
C TYR A 103 -33.04 12.13 -7.07
N ARG A 104 -33.93 13.10 -6.81
CA ARG A 104 -35.20 12.85 -6.14
C ARG A 104 -36.28 12.64 -7.19
N PHE A 105 -37.01 11.54 -7.07
CA PHE A 105 -38.05 11.16 -8.01
C PHE A 105 -39.42 11.52 -7.43
N ASP A 106 -40.27 12.13 -8.25
CA ASP A 106 -41.71 12.07 -8.04
C ASP A 106 -42.18 10.65 -8.40
N GLU A 107 -42.24 9.77 -7.40
CA GLU A 107 -42.55 8.35 -7.63
C GLU A 107 -43.97 8.16 -8.19
N GLU A 108 -44.93 9.01 -7.85
CA GLU A 108 -46.29 8.93 -8.40
C GLU A 108 -46.30 9.27 -9.89
N GLY A 109 -45.68 10.39 -10.26
CA GLY A 109 -45.55 10.81 -11.65
C GLY A 109 -44.71 9.86 -12.49
N VAL A 110 -43.61 9.31 -11.93
CA VAL A 110 -42.78 8.30 -12.60
C VAL A 110 -43.55 7.00 -12.81
N ASN A 111 -44.28 6.51 -11.81
CA ASN A 111 -45.06 5.28 -11.93
C ASN A 111 -46.19 5.44 -12.95
N HIS A 112 -46.87 6.59 -12.96
CA HIS A 112 -47.89 6.90 -13.97
C HIS A 112 -47.29 6.99 -15.38
N LEU A 113 -46.08 7.53 -15.53
CA LEU A 113 -45.40 7.61 -16.81
C LEU A 113 -44.95 6.22 -17.32
N MET A 114 -44.50 5.36 -16.40
CA MET A 114 -44.06 4.00 -16.71
C MET A 114 -45.20 3.03 -17.03
N SER A 115 -46.44 3.31 -16.59
CA SER A 115 -47.60 2.48 -16.91
C SER A 115 -48.15 2.72 -18.33
N ARG A 116 -47.67 3.75 -19.03
CA ARG A 116 -48.05 4.01 -20.42
C ARG A 116 -47.36 3.00 -21.35
N PRO A 117 -48.10 2.35 -22.27
CA PRO A 117 -47.55 1.30 -23.14
C PRO A 117 -46.42 1.81 -24.06
N ASP A 118 -46.43 3.11 -24.39
CA ASP A 118 -45.43 3.74 -25.27
C ASP A 118 -44.29 4.41 -24.50
N PHE A 119 -44.01 4.02 -23.25
CA PHE A 119 -42.93 4.64 -22.48
C PHE A 119 -41.57 4.41 -23.17
N PRO A 120 -40.86 5.48 -23.59
CA PRO A 120 -39.64 5.32 -24.37
C PRO A 120 -38.56 4.55 -23.62
N VAL A 121 -37.98 3.54 -24.28
CA VAL A 121 -36.90 2.68 -23.75
C VAL A 121 -35.71 3.52 -23.26
N GLU A 122 -35.41 4.63 -23.94
CA GLU A 122 -34.36 5.57 -23.56
C GLU A 122 -34.61 6.20 -22.18
N ARG A 123 -35.85 6.63 -21.91
CA ARG A 123 -36.24 7.23 -20.62
C ARG A 123 -36.20 6.21 -19.49
N ALA A 124 -36.64 4.97 -19.75
CA ALA A 124 -36.49 3.86 -18.81
C ALA A 124 -35.00 3.56 -18.53
N GLY A 125 -34.14 3.66 -19.54
CA GLY A 125 -32.69 3.56 -19.41
C GLY A 125 -32.10 4.64 -18.50
N VAL A 126 -32.47 5.91 -18.71
CA VAL A 126 -32.03 7.04 -17.89
C VAL A 126 -32.48 6.86 -16.44
N LEU A 127 -33.76 6.55 -16.19
CA LEU A 127 -34.28 6.36 -14.83
C LEU A 127 -33.51 5.27 -14.07
N ARG A 128 -33.24 4.13 -14.73
CA ARG A 128 -32.42 3.06 -14.14
C ARG A 128 -31.01 3.53 -13.80
N ARG A 129 -30.36 4.32 -14.66
CA ARG A 129 -29.03 4.89 -14.40
C ARG A 129 -29.05 5.84 -13.20
N LEU A 130 -30.03 6.74 -13.12
CA LEU A 130 -30.17 7.67 -12.00
C LEU A 130 -30.36 6.93 -10.66
N ARG A 131 -31.19 5.87 -10.64
CA ARG A 131 -31.37 5.02 -9.45
C ARG A 131 -30.07 4.31 -9.06
N LEU A 132 -29.26 3.85 -10.01
CA LEU A 132 -27.94 3.28 -9.75
C LEU A 132 -26.96 4.32 -9.20
N ILE A 133 -26.96 5.54 -9.74
CA ILE A 133 -26.15 6.66 -9.24
C ILE A 133 -26.51 6.96 -7.79
N ASN A 134 -27.80 7.14 -7.48
CA ASN A 134 -28.28 7.35 -6.11
C ASN A 134 -27.83 6.22 -5.18
N THR A 135 -27.99 4.97 -5.63
CA THR A 135 -27.61 3.80 -4.81
C THR A 135 -26.13 3.85 -4.43
N ARG A 136 -25.27 4.13 -5.41
CA ARG A 136 -23.83 4.25 -5.18
C ARG A 136 -23.49 5.43 -4.28
N ASN A 137 -24.02 6.62 -4.57
CA ASN A 137 -23.69 7.84 -3.83
C ASN A 137 -24.19 7.76 -2.38
N ARG A 138 -25.44 7.34 -2.17
CA ARG A 138 -26.00 7.16 -0.81
C ARG A 138 -25.20 6.15 0.00
N LEU A 139 -24.86 5.00 -0.59
CA LEU A 139 -24.05 3.99 0.10
C LEU A 139 -22.63 4.51 0.39
N THR A 140 -22.00 5.19 -0.57
CA THR A 140 -20.66 5.79 -0.38
C THR A 140 -20.69 6.82 0.73
N HIS A 141 -21.69 7.71 0.74
CA HIS A 141 -21.81 8.76 1.73
C HIS A 141 -22.07 8.22 3.13
N ALA A 142 -23.04 7.31 3.28
CA ALA A 142 -23.31 6.67 4.56
C ALA A 142 -22.07 5.94 5.10
N LEU A 143 -21.35 5.24 4.22
CA LEU A 143 -20.09 4.59 4.58
C LEU A 143 -19.03 5.60 5.04
N MET A 144 -18.86 6.71 4.33
CA MET A 144 -17.90 7.75 4.69
C MET A 144 -18.22 8.37 6.05
N GLN A 145 -19.49 8.71 6.32
CA GLN A 145 -19.88 9.23 7.63
C GLN A 145 -19.58 8.25 8.77
N ALA A 146 -19.89 6.97 8.55
CA ALA A 146 -19.60 5.95 9.55
C ALA A 146 -18.09 5.73 9.76
N VAL A 147 -17.28 5.88 8.70
CA VAL A 147 -15.81 5.81 8.75
C VAL A 147 -15.22 7.03 9.46
N LEU A 148 -15.70 8.25 9.18
CA LEU A 148 -15.28 9.48 9.87
C LEU A 148 -15.46 9.33 11.38
N ALA A 149 -16.59 8.78 11.82
CA ALA A 149 -16.87 8.53 13.22
C ALA A 149 -16.00 7.42 13.81
N SER A 150 -15.84 6.29 13.09
CA SER A 150 -15.18 5.09 13.64
C SER A 150 -13.65 5.18 13.62
N GLN A 151 -13.04 5.88 12.66
CA GLN A 151 -11.58 5.92 12.45
C GLN A 151 -10.98 7.30 12.71
N ALA A 152 -11.67 8.16 13.49
CA ALA A 152 -11.33 9.57 13.62
C ALA A 152 -9.88 9.84 14.05
N ALA A 153 -9.32 9.03 14.96
CA ALA A 153 -7.93 9.18 15.42
C ALA A 153 -6.91 8.87 14.31
N TYR A 154 -7.14 7.80 13.55
CA TYR A 154 -6.33 7.47 12.37
C TYR A 154 -6.44 8.54 11.29
N LEU A 155 -7.66 9.02 11.01
CA LEU A 155 -7.89 9.98 9.93
C LEU A 155 -7.21 11.33 10.19
N ARG A 156 -7.11 11.76 11.45
CA ARG A 156 -6.33 12.95 11.85
C ARG A 156 -4.83 12.74 11.72
N SER A 157 -4.33 11.64 12.29
CA SER A 157 -2.89 11.44 12.49
C SER A 157 -2.18 10.78 11.30
N GLY A 158 -2.91 9.99 10.50
CA GLY A 158 -2.36 9.07 9.51
C GLY A 158 -1.53 7.92 10.09
N GLN A 159 -1.50 7.76 11.43
CA GLN A 159 -0.64 6.80 12.12
C GLN A 159 -1.35 5.44 12.24
N ALA A 160 -0.70 4.37 11.78
CA ALA A 160 -1.28 3.02 11.79
C ALA A 160 -1.72 2.52 13.17
N LEU A 161 -1.10 3.01 14.26
CA LEU A 161 -1.45 2.65 15.64
C LEU A 161 -2.77 3.27 16.12
N ALA A 162 -3.24 4.33 15.46
CA ALA A 162 -4.52 4.96 15.76
C ALA A 162 -5.69 4.31 15.01
N LEU A 163 -5.42 3.28 14.19
CA LEU A 163 -6.42 2.58 13.41
C LEU A 163 -7.14 1.55 14.29
N LEU A 164 -8.47 1.62 14.33
CA LEU A 164 -9.29 0.70 15.10
C LEU A 164 -9.72 -0.51 14.26
N PRO A 165 -9.88 -1.70 14.87
CA PRO A 165 -10.50 -2.83 14.18
C PRO A 165 -11.91 -2.46 13.74
N LEU A 166 -12.19 -2.61 12.44
CA LEU A 166 -13.51 -2.34 11.87
C LEU A 166 -13.68 -3.17 10.61
N THR A 167 -14.37 -4.29 10.70
CA THR A 167 -14.62 -5.13 9.53
C THR A 167 -15.74 -4.57 8.67
N GLN A 168 -15.75 -4.94 7.39
CA GLN A 168 -16.86 -4.62 6.48
C GLN A 168 -18.20 -5.23 6.92
N ALA A 169 -18.17 -6.31 7.71
CA ALA A 169 -19.37 -6.93 8.28
C ALA A 169 -19.93 -6.09 9.44
N GLU A 170 -19.06 -5.61 10.34
CA GLU A 170 -19.45 -4.74 11.44
C GLU A 170 -20.03 -3.42 10.93
N ILE A 171 -19.37 -2.76 9.97
CA ILE A 171 -19.89 -1.52 9.40
C ILE A 171 -21.20 -1.76 8.61
N SER A 172 -21.35 -2.91 7.94
CA SER A 172 -22.61 -3.31 7.28
C SER A 172 -23.75 -3.49 8.28
N ALA A 173 -23.50 -4.13 9.42
CA ALA A 173 -24.48 -4.27 10.48
C ALA A 173 -24.86 -2.90 11.04
N ARG A 174 -23.86 -2.05 11.32
CA ARG A 174 -24.04 -0.69 11.81
C ARG A 174 -24.86 0.19 10.87
N LEU A 175 -24.56 0.17 9.57
CA LEU A 175 -25.31 0.92 8.58
C LEU A 175 -26.78 0.44 8.52
N ARG A 176 -27.04 -0.86 8.67
CA ARG A 176 -28.42 -1.37 8.68
C ARG A 176 -29.23 -0.94 9.92
N THR A 177 -28.58 -0.62 11.03
CA THR A 177 -29.26 -0.24 12.28
C THR A 177 -29.34 1.27 12.48
N GLU A 178 -28.30 2.02 12.11
CA GLU A 178 -28.17 3.44 12.44
C GLU A 178 -28.64 4.37 11.32
N SER A 179 -28.66 3.91 10.08
CA SER A 179 -28.99 4.77 8.95
C SER A 179 -30.41 4.49 8.45
N ASN A 180 -31.18 5.57 8.25
CA ASN A 180 -32.42 5.56 7.46
C ASN A 180 -32.12 5.36 5.96
N LEU A 181 -31.15 4.50 5.65
CA LEU A 181 -30.63 4.29 4.33
C LEU A 181 -31.63 3.42 3.56
N SER A 182 -32.26 4.02 2.55
CA SER A 182 -33.13 3.35 1.60
C SER A 182 -32.42 2.24 0.78
N VAL A 183 -31.10 2.11 0.90
CA VAL A 183 -30.25 1.15 0.19
C VAL A 183 -29.76 0.07 1.15
N VAL A 184 -29.90 -1.20 0.76
CA VAL A 184 -29.30 -2.32 1.52
C VAL A 184 -27.78 -2.23 1.48
N ALA A 185 -27.16 -2.05 2.64
CA ALA A 185 -25.71 -2.01 2.83
C ALA A 185 -25.17 -3.39 3.23
N ASP A 186 -25.15 -4.36 2.31
CA ASP A 186 -24.56 -5.68 2.55
C ASP A 186 -23.02 -5.67 2.38
N PRO A 187 -22.30 -6.61 3.02
CA PRO A 187 -20.83 -6.66 2.94
C PRO A 187 -20.31 -6.81 1.51
N GLY A 188 -21.05 -7.47 0.62
CA GLY A 188 -20.68 -7.63 -0.79
C GLY A 188 -20.69 -6.30 -1.54
N ARG A 189 -21.72 -5.48 -1.35
CA ARG A 189 -21.79 -4.12 -1.94
C ARG A 189 -20.71 -3.21 -1.39
N ILE A 190 -20.47 -3.25 -0.07
CA ILE A 190 -19.41 -2.46 0.56
C ILE A 190 -18.04 -2.88 0.01
N SER A 191 -17.74 -4.18 -0.03
CA SER A 191 -16.49 -4.72 -0.57
C SER A 191 -16.19 -4.22 -1.99
N ARG A 192 -17.20 -4.26 -2.88
CA ARG A 192 -17.09 -3.78 -4.26
C ARG A 192 -16.75 -2.28 -4.34
N LEU A 193 -17.40 -1.49 -3.49
CA LEU A 193 -17.26 -0.05 -3.44
C LEU A 193 -15.87 0.35 -2.91
N VAL A 194 -15.45 -0.21 -1.77
CA VAL A 194 -14.17 0.16 -1.14
C VAL A 194 -12.94 -0.34 -1.91
N ARG A 195 -13.11 -1.33 -2.80
CA ARG A 195 -12.02 -1.87 -3.64
C ARG A 195 -11.47 -0.87 -4.63
N VAL A 196 -12.30 0.07 -5.10
CA VAL A 196 -11.93 1.00 -6.19
C VAL A 196 -11.80 2.44 -5.74
N LEU A 197 -12.09 2.73 -4.47
CA LEU A 197 -12.08 4.09 -3.94
C LEU A 197 -10.84 4.34 -3.08
N SER A 198 -10.33 5.55 -3.19
CA SER A 198 -9.30 6.11 -2.33
C SER A 198 -9.73 7.49 -1.85
N ILE A 199 -9.25 7.90 -0.68
CA ILE A 199 -9.49 9.21 -0.08
C ILE A 199 -8.16 9.88 0.25
N ALA A 200 -8.15 11.21 0.33
CA ALA A 200 -7.01 11.94 0.85
C ALA A 200 -7.19 12.22 2.35
N LEU A 201 -6.13 12.00 3.13
CA LEU A 201 -6.04 12.43 4.52
C LEU A 201 -5.67 13.92 4.59
N PRO A 202 -5.82 14.59 5.75
CA PRO A 202 -5.46 16.00 5.93
C PRO A 202 -3.99 16.33 5.59
N ASN A 203 -3.10 15.34 5.67
CA ASN A 203 -1.69 15.47 5.29
C ASN A 203 -1.42 15.27 3.77
N GLY A 204 -2.47 15.24 2.95
CA GLY A 204 -2.40 15.04 1.49
C GLY A 204 -2.13 13.60 1.06
N LYS A 205 -1.91 12.67 1.99
CA LYS A 205 -1.66 11.26 1.65
C LYS A 205 -2.93 10.59 1.15
N ALA A 206 -2.88 10.01 -0.04
CA ALA A 206 -3.93 9.16 -0.56
C ALA A 206 -3.91 7.78 0.14
N VAL A 207 -5.07 7.34 0.62
CA VAL A 207 -5.25 6.05 1.28
C VAL A 207 -6.41 5.30 0.61
N PRO A 208 -6.25 4.02 0.24
CA PRO A 208 -7.34 3.19 -0.25
C PRO A 208 -8.43 3.05 0.81
N LEU A 209 -9.69 3.24 0.44
CA LEU A 209 -10.82 3.17 1.37
C LEU A 209 -10.93 1.77 2.01
N GLY A 210 -10.57 0.71 1.28
CA GLY A 210 -10.50 -0.65 1.82
C GLY A 210 -9.52 -0.82 3.00
N GLY A 211 -8.51 0.04 3.11
CA GLY A 211 -7.55 0.03 4.22
C GLY A 211 -8.12 0.54 5.54
N LEU A 212 -9.28 1.21 5.53
CA LEU A 212 -9.97 1.71 6.73
C LEU A 212 -10.85 0.65 7.40
N PHE A 213 -10.85 -0.57 6.86
CA PHE A 213 -11.60 -1.71 7.39
C PHE A 213 -10.71 -2.86 7.84
N PRO A 214 -9.73 -2.63 8.75
CA PRO A 214 -8.80 -3.66 9.14
C PRO A 214 -9.48 -4.72 10.02
N LYS A 215 -9.07 -5.97 9.85
CA LYS A 215 -9.37 -7.04 10.79
C LYS A 215 -8.57 -6.83 12.08
N PRO A 216 -9.05 -7.33 13.25
CA PRO A 216 -8.30 -7.25 14.51
C PRO A 216 -6.84 -7.72 14.39
N ARG A 217 -6.59 -8.82 13.66
CA ARG A 217 -5.23 -9.34 13.43
C ARG A 217 -4.33 -8.33 12.71
N GLN A 218 -4.83 -7.57 11.74
CA GLN A 218 -4.04 -6.57 11.03
C GLN A 218 -3.65 -5.41 11.94
N VAL A 219 -4.57 -4.97 12.81
CA VAL A 219 -4.28 -3.96 13.82
C VAL A 219 -3.19 -4.48 14.77
N HIS A 220 -3.33 -5.71 15.27
CA HIS A 220 -2.30 -6.32 16.13
C HIS A 220 -0.92 -6.40 15.45
N CYS A 221 -0.86 -6.64 14.13
CA CYS A 221 0.40 -6.61 13.40
C CYS A 221 1.10 -5.24 13.50
N HIS A 222 0.35 -4.13 13.42
CA HIS A 222 0.93 -2.78 13.55
C HIS A 222 1.54 -2.56 14.94
N PHE A 223 0.86 -3.04 15.99
CA PHE A 223 1.34 -2.92 17.36
C PHE A 223 2.57 -3.80 17.63
N VAL A 224 2.58 -5.06 17.16
CA VAL A 224 3.75 -5.94 17.29
C VAL A 224 4.95 -5.36 16.53
N ASP A 225 4.76 -4.91 15.29
CA ASP A 225 5.81 -4.24 14.51
C ASP A 225 6.35 -3.00 15.21
N HIS A 226 5.47 -2.18 15.80
CA HIS A 226 5.87 -0.99 16.55
C HIS A 226 6.73 -1.30 17.78
N VAL A 227 6.33 -2.28 18.60
CA VAL A 227 7.13 -2.69 19.77
C VAL A 227 8.49 -3.23 19.34
N ILE A 228 8.56 -4.02 18.26
CA ILE A 228 9.83 -4.55 17.74
C ILE A 228 10.70 -3.44 17.11
N LYS A 229 10.10 -2.38 16.56
CA LYS A 229 10.86 -1.21 16.11
C LYS A 229 11.40 -0.41 17.29
N ARG A 230 10.61 -0.24 18.36
CA ARG A 230 11.06 0.40 19.61
C ARG A 230 12.13 -0.41 20.34
N GLU A 231 12.08 -1.74 20.28
CA GLU A 231 13.15 -2.65 20.76
C GLU A 231 14.52 -2.21 20.26
N LYS A 232 14.65 -1.92 18.96
CA LYS A 232 15.93 -1.47 18.38
C LYS A 232 16.41 -0.16 18.99
N THR A 233 15.52 0.80 19.20
CA THR A 233 15.84 2.08 19.83
C THR A 233 16.27 1.88 21.28
N TRP A 234 15.53 1.09 22.05
CA TRP A 234 15.88 0.77 23.44
C TRP A 234 17.21 0.01 23.57
N MET A 235 17.55 -0.82 22.59
CA MET A 235 18.86 -1.47 22.54
C MET A 235 19.99 -0.46 22.26
N LEU A 236 19.78 0.48 21.34
CA LEU A 236 20.76 1.55 21.05
C LEU A 236 20.98 2.48 22.25
N GLU A 237 19.92 2.75 23.00
CA GLU A 237 19.96 3.56 24.22
C GLU A 237 20.51 2.80 25.45
N GLY A 238 20.82 1.50 25.31
CA GLY A 238 21.32 0.65 26.39
C GLY A 238 20.29 0.26 27.44
N VAL A 239 19.01 0.59 27.22
CA VAL A 239 17.87 0.20 28.09
C VAL A 239 17.63 -1.30 28.04
N LEU A 240 17.82 -1.91 26.87
CA LEU A 240 17.73 -3.35 26.66
C LEU A 240 19.09 -3.93 26.25
N ARG A 241 19.51 -5.00 26.95
CA ARG A 241 20.74 -5.75 26.60
C ARG A 241 20.51 -6.78 25.49
N GLU A 242 19.28 -7.30 25.39
CA GLU A 242 18.90 -8.33 24.43
C GLU A 242 17.53 -8.03 23.82
N PRO A 243 17.24 -8.55 22.61
CA PRO A 243 15.92 -8.46 22.00
C PRO A 243 14.82 -9.08 22.88
N LEU A 244 13.63 -8.50 22.80
CA LEU A 244 12.47 -8.92 23.55
C LEU A 244 12.01 -10.32 23.12
N THR A 245 11.64 -11.14 24.10
CA THR A 245 10.95 -12.40 23.82
C THR A 245 9.52 -12.15 23.37
N ASP A 246 8.91 -13.12 22.68
CA ASP A 246 7.50 -13.02 22.27
C ASP A 246 6.55 -12.83 23.48
N GLU A 247 6.93 -13.34 24.66
CA GLU A 247 6.22 -13.12 25.94
C GLU A 247 6.36 -11.68 26.43
N ALA A 248 7.57 -11.12 26.38
CA ALA A 248 7.83 -9.74 26.78
C ALA A 248 7.10 -8.74 25.87
N ILE A 249 7.04 -9.02 24.56
CA ILE A 249 6.26 -8.22 23.62
C ILE A 249 4.78 -8.25 23.99
N ALA A 250 4.22 -9.44 24.31
CA ALA A 250 2.83 -9.56 24.75
C ALA A 250 2.56 -8.74 26.02
N ALA A 251 3.45 -8.81 27.01
CA ALA A 251 3.33 -8.06 28.26
C ALA A 251 3.38 -6.54 28.05
N ILE A 252 4.27 -6.05 27.17
CA ILE A 252 4.33 -4.63 26.79
C ILE A 252 3.04 -4.19 26.10
N LEU A 253 2.52 -5.02 25.20
CA LEU A 253 1.27 -4.72 24.49
C LEU A 253 0.07 -4.61 25.43
N GLU A 254 -0.03 -5.48 26.42
CA GLU A 254 -1.08 -5.40 27.44
C GLU A 254 -0.88 -4.17 28.33
N ARG A 255 0.33 -3.95 28.83
CA ARG A 255 0.63 -2.86 29.78
C ARG A 255 0.50 -1.46 29.17
N GLU A 256 1.03 -1.25 27.97
CA GLU A 256 1.12 0.09 27.35
C GLU A 256 -0.06 0.41 26.44
N TYR A 257 -0.70 -0.60 25.85
CA TYR A 257 -1.76 -0.40 24.84
C TYR A 257 -3.07 -1.13 25.17
N GLY A 258 -3.14 -1.88 26.27
CA GLY A 258 -4.32 -2.66 26.65
C GLY A 258 -4.61 -3.86 25.73
N ILE A 259 -3.65 -4.27 24.89
CA ILE A 259 -3.84 -5.32 23.89
C ILE A 259 -3.36 -6.66 24.46
N ARG A 260 -4.32 -7.52 24.81
CA ARG A 260 -4.05 -8.87 25.33
C ARG A 260 -3.81 -9.86 24.20
N LEU A 261 -2.56 -10.30 24.05
CA LEU A 261 -2.18 -11.37 23.11
C LEU A 261 -1.52 -12.53 23.84
N LEU A 262 -1.76 -13.74 23.36
CA LEU A 262 -0.98 -14.90 23.76
C LEU A 262 0.40 -14.83 23.09
N ARG A 263 1.44 -15.35 23.76
CA ARG A 263 2.78 -15.52 23.19
C ARG A 263 2.78 -16.16 21.80
N ARG A 264 2.01 -17.25 21.63
CA ARG A 264 1.89 -17.95 20.33
C ARG A 264 1.30 -17.06 19.23
N THR A 265 0.40 -16.13 19.60
CA THR A 265 -0.19 -15.18 18.67
C THR A 265 0.83 -14.14 18.23
N VAL A 266 1.64 -13.64 19.17
CA VAL A 266 2.77 -12.75 18.86
C VAL A 266 3.76 -13.44 17.93
N ALA A 267 4.13 -14.69 18.22
CA ALA A 267 5.02 -15.48 17.37
C ALA A 267 4.48 -15.65 15.93
N ASN A 268 3.18 -15.94 15.79
CA ASN A 268 2.53 -16.06 14.48
C ASN A 268 2.50 -14.74 13.72
N ILE A 269 2.12 -13.64 14.37
CA ILE A 269 2.14 -12.29 13.78
C ILE A 269 3.56 -11.94 13.33
N ARG A 270 4.55 -12.24 14.17
CA ARG A 270 5.96 -12.02 13.87
C ARG A 270 6.39 -12.80 12.63
N HIS A 271 5.94 -14.04 12.49
CA HIS A 271 6.17 -14.85 11.29
C HIS A 271 5.49 -14.26 10.04
N ASP A 272 4.23 -13.80 10.15
CA ASP A 272 3.53 -13.13 9.04
C ASP A 272 4.28 -11.87 8.57
N LEU A 273 4.90 -11.15 9.50
CA LEU A 273 5.71 -9.96 9.24
C LEU A 273 7.15 -10.30 8.78
N ALA A 274 7.48 -11.59 8.62
CA ALA A 274 8.83 -12.08 8.32
C ALA A 274 9.90 -11.61 9.31
N ILE A 275 9.51 -11.40 10.58
CA ILE A 275 10.42 -11.01 11.65
C ILE A 275 10.96 -12.29 12.33
N PRO A 276 12.27 -12.42 12.57
CA PRO A 276 12.85 -13.60 13.24
C PRO A 276 12.52 -13.65 14.73
N ASP A 277 12.69 -14.81 15.34
CA ASP A 277 12.55 -14.99 16.80
C ASP A 277 13.62 -14.23 17.58
N CYS A 278 13.46 -14.10 18.90
CA CYS A 278 14.36 -13.31 19.73
C CYS A 278 15.83 -13.76 19.66
N ARG A 279 16.11 -15.07 19.53
CA ARG A 279 17.48 -15.59 19.43
C ARG A 279 18.07 -15.26 18.07
N SER A 280 17.30 -15.43 17.00
CA SER A 280 17.72 -15.02 15.67
C SER A 280 17.90 -13.50 15.57
N ARG A 281 17.08 -12.70 16.26
CA ARG A 281 17.24 -11.23 16.34
C ARG A 281 18.47 -10.84 17.16
N SER A 282 18.82 -11.58 18.20
CA SER A 282 20.04 -11.32 18.99
C SER A 282 21.28 -11.67 18.17
N GLN A 283 21.22 -12.78 17.42
CA GLN A 283 22.26 -13.18 16.48
C GLN A 283 22.38 -12.24 15.27
N ARG A 284 21.31 -11.55 14.86
CA ARG A 284 21.37 -10.51 13.81
C ARG A 284 22.19 -9.28 14.22
N MET A 285 22.52 -9.09 15.50
CA MET A 285 23.57 -8.14 15.90
C MET A 285 25.00 -8.65 15.59
N ASN A 286 25.22 -9.96 15.36
CA ASN A 286 26.55 -10.54 15.20
C ASN A 286 27.20 -10.30 13.84
N TYR A 287 26.45 -10.13 12.73
CA TYR A 287 27.08 -9.77 11.45
C TYR A 287 27.61 -8.32 11.42
N LEU A 288 26.93 -7.41 12.13
CA LEU A 288 27.42 -6.04 12.29
C LEU A 288 28.72 -6.03 13.09
N ALA A 289 28.80 -6.82 14.18
CA ALA A 289 30.04 -7.03 14.93
C ALA A 289 31.15 -7.73 14.09
N ALA A 290 30.82 -8.75 13.29
CA ALA A 290 31.80 -9.42 12.43
C ALA A 290 32.37 -8.50 11.33
N THR A 291 31.63 -7.44 10.98
CA THR A 291 32.04 -6.41 10.02
C THR A 291 32.58 -5.14 10.68
N GLU A 292 32.83 -5.17 11.99
CA GLU A 292 33.59 -4.14 12.70
C GLU A 292 35.03 -4.06 12.13
N GLY A 293 35.49 -2.84 11.90
CA GLY A 293 36.78 -2.55 11.25
C GLY A 293 36.77 -2.64 9.71
N PHE A 294 35.61 -2.84 9.07
CA PHE A 294 35.49 -2.64 7.63
C PHE A 294 35.53 -1.15 7.27
N SER A 295 36.06 -0.84 6.10
CA SER A 295 36.03 0.48 5.49
C SER A 295 34.59 0.98 5.31
N ALA A 296 34.45 2.29 5.07
CA ALA A 296 33.23 2.81 4.47
C ALA A 296 32.94 2.13 3.12
N LEU A 297 31.67 2.14 2.70
CA LEU A 297 31.29 1.66 1.37
C LEU A 297 31.83 2.60 0.30
N VAL A 298 32.60 2.05 -0.63
CA VAL A 298 33.22 2.76 -1.76
C VAL A 298 32.58 2.28 -3.06
N PRO A 299 32.37 3.15 -4.07
CA PRO A 299 32.06 2.74 -5.43
C PRO A 299 33.02 1.66 -5.94
N LEU A 300 32.49 0.54 -6.42
CA LEU A 300 33.34 -0.45 -7.08
C LEU A 300 33.52 -0.04 -8.55
N THR A 301 34.44 0.90 -8.80
CA THR A 301 34.76 1.42 -10.14
C THR A 301 36.27 1.40 -10.39
N PRO A 302 36.74 1.44 -11.66
CA PRO A 302 38.16 1.47 -11.98
C PRO A 302 38.92 2.65 -11.33
N GLN A 303 38.25 3.80 -11.16
CA GLN A 303 38.84 4.97 -10.50
C GLN A 303 39.02 4.73 -9.00
N ALA A 304 37.97 4.25 -8.32
CA ALA A 304 38.01 3.98 -6.89
C ALA A 304 39.00 2.85 -6.52
N LEU A 305 39.20 1.87 -7.41
CA LEU A 305 40.25 0.85 -7.23
C LEU A 305 41.66 1.44 -7.14
N ARG A 306 41.92 2.53 -7.86
CA ARG A 306 43.24 3.19 -7.85
C ARG A 306 43.41 4.11 -6.64
N THR A 307 42.35 4.78 -6.20
CA THR A 307 42.44 5.86 -5.20
C THR A 307 42.07 5.43 -3.78
N ALA A 308 41.14 4.49 -3.62
CA ALA A 308 40.54 4.15 -2.32
C ALA A 308 40.81 2.72 -1.86
N ILE A 309 41.18 1.81 -2.79
CA ILE A 309 41.37 0.39 -2.47
C ILE A 309 42.89 0.07 -2.40
N PRO A 310 43.39 -0.39 -1.25
CA PRO A 310 44.80 -0.73 -1.06
C PRO A 310 45.16 -2.05 -1.76
N ALA A 311 46.40 -2.16 -2.23
CA ALA A 311 46.99 -3.42 -2.71
C ALA A 311 47.60 -4.19 -1.53
N GLN A 312 46.73 -4.59 -0.59
CA GLN A 312 47.10 -5.31 0.62
C GLN A 312 46.18 -6.53 0.83
N PRO A 313 46.60 -7.51 1.65
CA PRO A 313 45.75 -8.64 2.01
C PRO A 313 44.53 -8.23 2.84
N GLY A 314 43.39 -8.89 2.63
CA GLY A 314 42.19 -8.62 3.40
C GLY A 314 40.94 -9.37 2.95
N VAL A 315 39.84 -9.05 3.63
CA VAL A 315 38.50 -9.57 3.38
C VAL A 315 37.60 -8.44 2.90
N TYR A 316 36.66 -8.73 2.00
CA TYR A 316 35.75 -7.74 1.43
C TYR A 316 34.35 -8.30 1.23
N GLU A 317 33.38 -7.41 1.17
CA GLU A 317 32.03 -7.71 0.73
C GLU A 317 31.63 -6.76 -0.41
N ILE A 318 30.89 -7.30 -1.37
CA ILE A 318 30.33 -6.55 -2.49
C ILE A 318 28.82 -6.46 -2.27
N ARG A 319 28.31 -5.24 -2.42
CA ARG A 319 26.88 -4.95 -2.39
C ARG A 319 26.40 -4.45 -3.74
N ALA A 320 25.27 -4.97 -4.19
CA ALA A 320 24.63 -4.56 -5.43
C ALA A 320 23.13 -4.38 -5.22
N ALA A 321 22.47 -3.64 -6.10
CA ALA A 321 21.02 -3.58 -6.11
C ALA A 321 20.47 -4.95 -6.57
N LEU A 322 19.48 -5.48 -5.86
CA LEU A 322 18.71 -6.64 -6.31
C LEU A 322 17.79 -6.17 -7.46
N GLY A 323 18.24 -6.35 -8.69
CA GLY A 323 17.35 -6.28 -9.85
C GLY A 323 16.41 -7.48 -9.83
N LEU A 324 15.10 -7.23 -10.04
CA LEU A 324 14.15 -8.28 -10.44
C LEU A 324 14.75 -9.04 -11.64
N PRO A 325 14.63 -10.39 -11.70
CA PRO A 325 15.21 -11.15 -12.79
C PRO A 325 14.65 -10.65 -14.13
N MET A 326 15.56 -10.33 -15.04
CA MET A 326 15.29 -9.98 -16.42
C MET A 326 14.42 -11.06 -17.06
N GLY A 327 13.19 -10.68 -17.38
CA GLY A 327 12.20 -11.55 -18.01
C GLY A 327 10.94 -10.78 -18.36
N GLU A 328 11.09 -9.62 -18.99
CA GLU A 328 10.19 -9.06 -20.01
C GLU A 328 10.60 -7.63 -20.32
N ALA A 329 11.26 -7.45 -21.46
CA ALA A 329 11.53 -6.15 -22.03
C ALA A 329 10.22 -5.48 -22.44
N LYS A 330 9.87 -4.37 -21.80
CA LYS A 330 9.13 -3.29 -22.47
C LYS A 330 9.90 -1.99 -22.30
N ALA A 331 10.42 -1.55 -23.44
CA ALA A 331 11.12 -0.30 -23.63
C ALA A 331 10.22 0.90 -23.33
N GLY A 332 10.86 1.96 -22.84
CA GLY A 332 10.29 3.29 -22.68
C GLY A 332 10.17 3.68 -21.22
N TRP A 333 11.04 4.60 -20.80
CA TRP A 333 10.85 5.71 -19.86
C TRP A 333 12.19 5.98 -19.14
N LEU A 334 12.93 6.92 -19.73
CA LEU A 334 14.08 7.56 -19.14
C LEU A 334 13.58 8.51 -18.04
N GLU A 335 13.60 8.08 -16.78
CA GLU A 335 13.48 9.00 -15.65
C GLU A 335 14.68 8.87 -14.71
N LYS A 336 15.47 9.94 -14.71
CA LYS A 336 16.50 10.26 -13.72
C LYS A 336 15.86 10.33 -12.33
N SER A 337 16.58 9.79 -11.35
CA SER A 337 16.42 10.06 -9.91
C SER A 337 15.35 9.25 -9.17
N ALA A 338 15.43 7.91 -9.23
CA ALA A 338 14.95 7.07 -8.14
C ALA A 338 16.06 6.98 -7.05
N PRO A 339 15.72 7.09 -5.75
CA PRO A 339 16.69 6.81 -4.69
C PRO A 339 17.14 5.35 -4.81
N PRO A 340 18.44 5.04 -4.66
CA PRO A 340 18.93 3.68 -4.83
C PRO A 340 18.24 2.76 -3.82
N GLY A 341 17.57 1.72 -4.30
CA GLY A 341 16.99 0.68 -3.47
C GLY A 341 18.05 0.03 -2.55
N PRO A 342 17.63 -0.70 -1.50
CA PRO A 342 18.56 -1.25 -0.52
C PRO A 342 19.56 -2.20 -1.19
N HIS A 343 20.83 -1.79 -1.27
CA HIS A 343 21.91 -2.66 -1.73
C HIS A 343 22.04 -3.86 -0.79
N SER A 344 21.84 -5.07 -1.32
CA SER A 344 22.06 -6.32 -0.58
C SER A 344 23.50 -6.78 -0.74
N ILE A 345 23.97 -7.59 0.20
CA ILE A 345 25.29 -8.24 0.12
C ILE A 345 25.17 -9.40 -0.86
N VAL A 346 25.86 -9.30 -1.99
CA VAL A 346 25.78 -10.29 -3.06
C VAL A 346 27.00 -11.21 -3.08
N TYR A 347 28.13 -10.77 -2.52
CA TYR A 347 29.36 -11.56 -2.49
C TYR A 347 30.26 -11.24 -1.29
N ILE A 348 30.88 -12.25 -0.71
CA ILE A 348 31.93 -12.14 0.29
C ILE A 348 33.17 -12.88 -0.24
N GLY A 349 34.35 -12.26 -0.10
CA GLY A 349 35.61 -12.88 -0.53
C GLY A 349 36.82 -12.36 0.24
N SER A 350 37.97 -13.01 0.05
CA SER A 350 39.27 -12.50 0.49
C SER A 350 40.33 -12.56 -0.62
N SER A 351 41.44 -11.85 -0.41
CA SER A 351 42.58 -11.85 -1.32
C SER A 351 43.87 -11.45 -0.60
N GLY A 352 45.01 -11.91 -1.11
CA GLY A 352 46.32 -11.37 -0.75
C GLY A 352 46.59 -9.98 -1.37
N ASP A 353 45.82 -9.62 -2.40
CA ASP A 353 45.80 -8.30 -3.02
C ASP A 353 44.35 -7.92 -3.34
N LEU A 354 43.75 -7.09 -2.48
CA LEU A 354 42.37 -6.62 -2.64
C LEU A 354 42.16 -5.87 -3.95
N ARG A 355 43.08 -4.97 -4.33
CA ARG A 355 42.98 -4.15 -5.54
C ARG A 355 42.99 -5.01 -6.79
N LYS A 356 43.92 -5.95 -6.90
CA LYS A 356 44.00 -6.87 -8.04
C LYS A 356 42.72 -7.69 -8.16
N ARG A 357 42.29 -8.31 -7.06
CA ARG A 357 41.13 -9.22 -7.06
C ARG A 357 39.82 -8.51 -7.39
N LEU A 358 39.57 -7.35 -6.79
CA LEU A 358 38.38 -6.54 -7.11
C LEU A 358 38.42 -6.02 -8.55
N GLY A 359 39.61 -5.72 -9.08
CA GLY A 359 39.81 -5.43 -10.50
C GLY A 359 39.46 -6.60 -11.42
N ASP A 360 39.78 -7.83 -11.02
CA ASP A 360 39.43 -9.04 -11.79
C ASP A 360 37.91 -9.28 -11.81
N HIS A 361 37.22 -9.05 -10.68
CA HIS A 361 35.75 -9.10 -10.64
C HIS A 361 35.11 -8.07 -11.58
N LEU A 362 35.62 -6.83 -11.61
CA LEU A 362 35.12 -5.80 -12.52
C LEU A 362 35.34 -6.14 -14.00
N ARG A 363 36.47 -6.76 -14.34
CA ARG A 363 36.78 -7.19 -15.71
C ARG A 363 36.05 -8.46 -16.15
N GLY A 364 35.34 -9.13 -15.24
CA GLY A 364 34.68 -10.41 -15.53
C GLY A 364 35.62 -11.61 -15.51
N ASN A 365 36.87 -11.45 -15.06
CA ASN A 365 37.91 -12.48 -15.07
C ASN A 365 37.85 -13.42 -13.83
N SER A 366 36.73 -13.43 -13.10
CA SER A 366 36.60 -14.16 -11.84
C SER A 366 35.80 -15.45 -11.93
N ASP A 367 35.56 -15.96 -13.15
CA ASP A 367 34.70 -17.12 -13.44
C ASP A 367 33.35 -17.09 -12.69
N ASN A 368 32.82 -15.89 -12.46
CA ASN A 368 31.57 -15.67 -11.72
C ASN A 368 30.67 -14.72 -12.50
N VAL A 369 30.01 -15.29 -13.52
CA VAL A 369 29.10 -14.57 -14.43
C VAL A 369 27.98 -13.85 -13.66
N LEU A 370 27.46 -14.47 -12.58
CA LEU A 370 26.41 -13.87 -11.76
C LEU A 370 26.90 -12.60 -11.06
N LEU A 371 28.09 -12.66 -10.45
CA LEU A 371 28.71 -11.50 -9.84
C LEU A 371 28.98 -10.41 -10.88
N HIS A 372 29.54 -10.78 -12.04
CA HIS A 372 29.83 -9.82 -13.11
C HIS A 372 28.58 -9.07 -13.57
N ASN A 373 27.45 -9.76 -13.74
CA ASN A 373 26.18 -9.13 -14.11
C ASN A 373 25.73 -8.07 -13.09
N HIS A 374 25.89 -8.34 -11.79
CA HIS A 374 25.58 -7.37 -10.74
C HIS A 374 26.57 -6.19 -10.66
N LEU A 375 27.77 -6.34 -11.23
CA LEU A 375 28.78 -5.28 -11.31
C LEU A 375 28.62 -4.42 -12.56
N ALA A 376 28.09 -4.98 -13.65
CA ALA A 376 27.95 -4.33 -14.95
C ALA A 376 27.10 -3.06 -14.91
N ASP A 377 26.09 -3.02 -14.02
CA ASP A 377 25.21 -1.86 -13.83
C ASP A 377 25.91 -0.64 -13.18
N GLY A 378 27.18 -0.78 -12.74
CA GLY A 378 27.98 0.31 -12.16
C GLY A 378 27.50 0.82 -10.78
N ALA A 379 26.37 0.30 -10.28
CA ALA A 379 25.78 0.65 -9.01
C ALA A 379 26.43 -0.08 -7.82
N ALA A 380 27.33 -1.02 -8.07
CA ALA A 380 27.96 -1.83 -7.04
C ALA A 380 28.84 -1.00 -6.09
N ARG A 381 28.89 -1.46 -4.85
CA ARG A 381 29.68 -0.86 -3.76
C ARG A 381 30.47 -1.97 -3.07
N VAL A 382 31.63 -1.62 -2.55
CA VAL A 382 32.50 -2.54 -1.81
C VAL A 382 32.94 -1.91 -0.50
N ARG A 383 33.07 -2.74 0.53
CA ARG A 383 33.84 -2.39 1.73
C ARG A 383 34.76 -3.55 2.09
N PHE A 384 35.87 -3.24 2.74
CA PHE A 384 36.93 -4.21 3.02
C PHE A 384 37.54 -4.00 4.39
N ARG A 385 38.13 -5.04 4.95
CA ARG A 385 38.97 -5.01 6.15
C ARG A 385 40.34 -5.57 5.80
N LEU A 386 41.37 -4.80 6.12
CA LEU A 386 42.77 -5.23 5.97
C LEU A 386 43.09 -6.30 7.00
N VAL A 387 43.67 -7.40 6.55
CA VAL A 387 44.02 -8.55 7.40
C VAL A 387 45.35 -9.10 6.89
N SER A 388 46.44 -8.77 7.56
CA SER A 388 47.80 -9.09 7.14
C SER A 388 48.09 -10.59 7.11
N GLU A 389 47.50 -11.38 8.01
CA GLU A 389 47.65 -12.83 8.09
C GLU A 389 46.30 -13.51 8.36
N GLY A 390 46.08 -14.70 7.80
CA GLY A 390 44.87 -15.48 8.06
C GLY A 390 43.60 -14.92 7.41
N TRP A 391 43.70 -14.08 6.37
CA TRP A 391 42.53 -13.48 5.69
C TRP A 391 41.55 -14.52 5.14
N ARG A 392 42.00 -15.71 4.74
CA ARG A 392 41.11 -16.83 4.35
C ARG A 392 40.27 -17.36 5.52
N ARG A 393 40.84 -17.40 6.73
CA ARG A 393 40.10 -17.78 7.95
C ARG A 393 39.08 -16.70 8.30
N ALA A 394 39.49 -15.43 8.23
CA ALA A 394 38.59 -14.30 8.44
C ALA A 394 37.43 -14.25 7.42
N GLU A 395 37.66 -14.65 6.17
CA GLU A 395 36.59 -14.85 5.17
C GLU A 395 35.62 -15.95 5.59
N ARG A 396 36.14 -17.12 5.99
CA ARG A 396 35.33 -18.27 6.41
C ARG A 396 34.48 -17.94 7.64
N ASP A 397 35.05 -17.23 8.59
CA ASP A 397 34.35 -16.77 9.79
C ASP A 397 33.27 -15.76 9.41
N LEU A 398 33.58 -14.77 8.56
CA LEU A 398 32.60 -13.79 8.08
C LEU A 398 31.47 -14.43 7.26
N TYR A 399 31.80 -15.40 6.39
CA TYR A 399 30.84 -16.15 5.59
C TYR A 399 29.94 -17.01 6.47
N ARG A 400 30.49 -17.67 7.49
CA ARG A 400 29.71 -18.45 8.47
C ARG A 400 28.74 -17.55 9.23
N VAL A 401 29.22 -16.43 9.77
CA VAL A 401 28.38 -15.46 10.48
C VAL A 401 27.30 -14.90 9.54
N PHE A 402 27.61 -14.67 8.27
CA PHE A 402 26.61 -14.28 7.27
C PHE A 402 25.50 -15.34 7.13
N CYS A 403 25.88 -16.59 6.89
CA CYS A 403 24.93 -17.70 6.72
C CYS A 403 24.09 -17.91 7.98
N GLU A 404 24.68 -17.80 9.18
CA GLU A 404 23.96 -17.85 10.46
C GLU A 404 22.98 -16.66 10.60
N THR A 405 23.37 -15.47 10.14
CA THR A 405 22.57 -14.24 10.26
C THR A 405 21.40 -14.17 9.28
N PHE A 406 21.63 -14.60 8.03
CA PHE A 406 20.69 -14.43 6.91
C PHE A 406 20.05 -15.75 6.45
N GLY A 407 20.44 -16.88 7.04
CA GLY A 407 19.89 -18.22 6.76
C GLY A 407 20.22 -18.79 5.38
N THR A 408 20.91 -18.03 4.54
CA THR A 408 21.30 -18.41 3.16
C THR A 408 22.66 -17.79 2.83
N PRO A 409 23.44 -18.41 1.92
CA PRO A 409 24.71 -17.83 1.47
C PRO A 409 24.47 -16.59 0.58
N PRO A 410 25.47 -15.70 0.43
CA PRO A 410 25.35 -14.58 -0.50
C PRO A 410 25.11 -15.08 -1.92
N LEU A 411 24.28 -14.35 -2.66
CA LEU A 411 23.69 -14.79 -3.93
C LEU A 411 24.72 -15.21 -4.99
N CYS A 412 25.90 -14.59 -5.01
CA CYS A 412 26.95 -14.86 -5.98
C CYS A 412 28.07 -15.77 -5.44
N ASN A 413 28.02 -16.26 -4.20
CA ASN A 413 29.02 -17.19 -3.67
C ASN A 413 28.72 -18.60 -4.19
N ARG A 414 29.53 -19.09 -5.15
CA ARG A 414 29.29 -20.36 -5.86
C ARG A 414 29.65 -21.62 -5.05
N MET A 415 30.52 -21.53 -4.05
CA MET A 415 30.86 -22.62 -3.12
C MET A 415 31.25 -22.05 -1.75
N SER A 416 30.97 -22.81 -0.68
CA SER A 416 31.46 -22.51 0.66
C SER A 416 32.98 -22.72 0.72
N PRO A 417 33.76 -21.80 1.32
CA PRO A 417 35.20 -21.98 1.53
C PRO A 417 35.59 -23.02 2.58
#